data_AF-A0A3N5PVN0-F1
#
_entry.id   AF-A0A3N5PVN0-F1
#
_cell.length_a   1.000
_cell.length_b   1.000
_cell.length_c   1.000
_cell.angle_alpha   90.00
_cell.angle_beta   90.00
_cell.angle_gamma   90.00
#
_symmetry.space_group_name_H-M   'P 1'
#
loop_
_entity.id
_entity.type
_entity.pdbx_description
1 polymer ?
#
loop_
_entity_poly.entity_id
_entity_poly.type
_entity_poly.pdbx_seq_one_letter_code
_entity_poly.pdbx_strand_id
1 'polypeptide(L)'
;MAHAHRDDIGARMGMWLFLFTELILFGGMFILYSVYRYKYPDAFHLAAKELNTIVGTFNTAILLTSSLTMALSITAIQRKQKALSIFFQMLTIVLALGFMVNKYFEWTAKFHHGIYPGSETLLAQPAGEIVFFGLYYVMTGLHGLHVLIGMVLIAVMMRFTSTGIITSDSYVKLESAGLYWHLVDIIWIFLFPLFYLIT
;
A
#
# COMPACT_ATOMS: atom_id res chain seq x y z
N MET A 1 26.54 13.39 -30.84
CA MET A 1 26.01 12.89 -29.56
C MET A 1 24.58 13.41 -29.46
N ALA A 2 23.58 12.52 -29.55
CA ALA A 2 22.19 12.95 -29.44
C ALA A 2 21.95 13.43 -28.00
N HIS A 3 21.63 14.71 -27.81
CA HIS A 3 21.11 15.19 -26.54
C HIS A 3 19.80 14.44 -26.27
N ALA A 4 19.83 13.45 -25.39
CA ALA A 4 18.63 12.80 -24.93
C ALA A 4 17.78 13.87 -24.25
N HIS A 5 16.68 14.27 -24.89
CA HIS A 5 15.75 15.26 -24.36
C HIS A 5 15.11 14.69 -23.09
N ARG A 6 15.64 15.07 -21.93
CA ARG A 6 15.17 14.61 -20.61
C ARG A 6 14.12 15.60 -20.11
N ASP A 7 12.85 15.25 -20.25
CA ASP A 7 11.75 16.05 -19.71
C ASP A 7 11.37 15.58 -18.30
N ASP A 8 12.14 16.04 -17.32
CA ASP A 8 11.89 15.76 -15.89
C ASP A 8 10.63 16.44 -15.36
N ILE A 9 10.13 17.47 -16.06
CA ILE A 9 8.92 18.20 -15.66
C ILE A 9 7.70 17.39 -16.09
N GLY A 10 7.64 16.95 -17.35
CA GLY A 10 6.59 16.07 -17.86
C GLY A 10 6.50 14.76 -17.08
N ALA A 11 7.64 14.14 -16.74
CA ALA A 11 7.66 12.91 -15.93
C ALA A 11 7.07 13.13 -14.52
N ARG A 12 7.40 14.25 -13.86
CA ARG A 12 6.82 14.59 -12.55
C ARG A 12 5.34 14.88 -12.64
N MET A 13 4.90 15.68 -13.62
CA MET A 13 3.48 15.97 -13.83
C MET A 13 2.67 14.71 -14.10
N GLY A 14 3.19 13.81 -14.95
CA GLY A 14 2.54 12.52 -15.22
C GLY A 14 2.40 11.66 -13.96
N MET A 15 3.45 11.62 -13.12
CA MET A 15 3.40 10.92 -11.84
C MET A 15 2.32 11.52 -10.92
N TRP A 16 2.28 12.84 -10.75
CA TRP A 16 1.26 13.49 -9.92
C TRP A 16 -0.16 13.26 -10.41
N LEU A 17 -0.38 13.29 -11.72
CA LEU A 17 -1.69 12.99 -12.31
C LEU A 17 -2.09 11.54 -12.04
N PHE A 18 -1.16 10.59 -12.17
CA PHE A 18 -1.38 9.19 -11.81
C PHE A 18 -1.70 9.00 -10.32
N LEU A 19 -0.98 9.68 -9.42
CA LEU A 19 -1.28 9.64 -7.98
C LEU A 19 -2.69 10.17 -7.69
N PHE A 20 -3.11 11.21 -8.41
CA PHE A 20 -4.45 11.79 -8.25
C PHE A 20 -5.55 10.81 -8.70
N THR A 21 -5.35 10.05 -9.78
CA THR A 21 -6.33 9.04 -10.20
C THR A 21 -6.47 7.92 -9.17
N GLU A 22 -5.37 7.50 -8.56
CA GLU A 22 -5.39 6.50 -7.48
C GLU A 22 -6.09 7.03 -6.22
N LEU A 23 -5.86 8.30 -5.87
CA LEU A 23 -6.54 8.94 -4.75
C LEU A 23 -8.06 9.01 -4.96
N ILE A 24 -8.52 9.28 -6.18
CA ILE A 24 -9.95 9.24 -6.51
C ILE A 24 -10.51 7.82 -6.42
N LEU A 25 -9.78 6.81 -6.92
CA LEU A 25 -10.18 5.41 -6.88
C LEU A 25 -10.44 4.95 -5.43
N PHE A 26 -9.46 5.14 -4.54
CA PHE A 26 -9.61 4.82 -3.12
C PHE A 26 -10.58 5.75 -2.40
N GLY A 27 -10.62 7.03 -2.76
CA GLY A 27 -11.57 8.00 -2.21
C GLY A 27 -13.04 7.61 -2.45
N GLY A 28 -13.38 7.15 -3.66
CA GLY A 28 -14.72 6.64 -3.98
C GLY A 28 -15.09 5.41 -3.14
N MET A 29 -14.14 4.50 -2.93
CA MET A 29 -14.32 3.36 -2.04
C MET A 29 -14.51 3.78 -0.58
N PHE A 30 -13.75 4.75 -0.06
CA PHE A 30 -13.93 5.25 1.30
C PHE A 30 -15.30 5.89 1.54
N ILE A 31 -15.84 6.61 0.55
CA ILE A 31 -17.21 7.13 0.59
C ILE A 31 -18.21 5.97 0.65
N LEU A 32 -18.03 4.95 -0.19
CA LEU A 32 -18.89 3.76 -0.20
C LEU A 32 -18.89 3.06 1.17
N TYR A 33 -17.72 2.87 1.78
CA TYR A 33 -17.59 2.33 3.14
C TYR A 33 -18.33 3.17 4.17
N SER A 34 -18.16 4.49 4.12
CA SER A 34 -18.79 5.42 5.07
C SER A 34 -20.32 5.38 4.99
N VAL A 35 -20.89 5.31 3.78
CA VAL A 35 -22.34 5.19 3.56
C VAL A 35 -22.88 3.87 4.13
N TYR A 36 -22.21 2.75 3.87
CA TYR A 36 -22.64 1.45 4.39
C TYR A 36 -22.44 1.31 5.89
N ARG A 37 -21.39 1.90 6.46
CA ARG A 37 -21.16 1.98 7.91
C ARG A 37 -22.27 2.75 8.62
N TYR A 38 -22.76 3.83 8.01
CA TYR A 38 -23.90 4.60 8.51
C TYR A 38 -25.21 3.81 8.43
N LYS A 39 -25.40 3.03 7.35
CA LYS A 39 -26.60 2.23 7.13
C LYS A 39 -26.69 0.97 8.01
N TYR A 40 -25.55 0.35 8.33
CA TYR A 40 -25.49 -0.91 9.09
C TYR A 40 -24.52 -0.82 10.29
N PRO A 41 -24.80 0.02 11.29
CA PRO A 41 -23.82 0.31 12.33
C PRO A 41 -23.48 -0.88 13.22
N ASP A 42 -24.47 -1.67 13.64
CA ASP A 42 -24.26 -2.80 14.55
C ASP A 42 -23.52 -3.96 13.88
N ALA A 43 -23.84 -4.23 12.61
CA ALA A 43 -23.19 -5.27 11.81
C ALA A 43 -21.70 -4.95 11.55
N PHE A 44 -21.37 -3.69 11.28
CA PHE A 44 -19.99 -3.26 11.11
C PHE A 44 -19.20 -3.33 12.42
N HIS A 45 -19.85 -3.02 13.56
CA HIS A 45 -19.22 -3.14 14.87
C HIS A 45 -18.90 -4.60 15.23
N LEU A 46 -19.82 -5.53 14.94
CA LEU A 46 -19.61 -6.97 15.14
C LEU A 46 -18.49 -7.49 14.24
N ALA A 47 -18.53 -7.17 12.94
CA ALA A 47 -17.53 -7.63 11.99
C ALA A 47 -16.13 -7.05 12.25
N ALA A 48 -16.02 -5.82 12.76
CA ALA A 48 -14.75 -5.21 13.14
C ALA A 48 -14.05 -5.93 14.32
N LYS A 49 -14.81 -6.56 15.23
CA LYS A 49 -14.25 -7.36 16.34
C LYS A 49 -13.59 -8.66 15.89
N GLU A 50 -13.95 -9.16 14.71
CA GLU A 50 -13.33 -10.32 14.07
C GLU A 50 -11.98 -10.00 13.42
N LEU A 51 -11.49 -8.75 13.56
CA LEU A 51 -10.18 -8.32 13.06
C LEU A 51 -9.21 -8.13 14.23
N ASN A 52 -8.00 -8.67 14.06
CA ASN A 52 -6.96 -8.56 15.09
C ASN A 52 -6.24 -7.20 14.98
N THR A 53 -6.54 -6.31 15.91
CA THR A 53 -5.99 -4.95 15.98
C THR A 53 -4.49 -4.92 16.24
N ILE A 54 -3.93 -5.90 16.96
CA ILE A 54 -2.50 -6.00 17.27
C ILE A 54 -1.72 -6.30 15.98
N VAL A 55 -2.20 -7.26 15.20
CA VAL A 55 -1.62 -7.64 13.90
C VAL A 55 -1.69 -6.46 12.92
N GLY A 56 -2.83 -5.76 12.89
CA GLY A 56 -2.99 -4.54 12.08
C GLY A 56 -2.05 -3.40 12.50
N THR A 57 -1.86 -3.19 13.81
CA THR A 57 -0.96 -2.15 14.35
C THR A 57 0.50 -2.42 13.97
N PHE A 58 0.93 -3.68 14.09
CA PHE A 58 2.28 -4.09 13.70
C PHE A 58 2.53 -3.88 12.20
N ASN A 59 1.54 -4.21 11.36
CA ASN A 59 1.59 -3.95 9.92
C ASN A 59 1.74 -2.46 9.58
N THR A 60 0.99 -1.60 10.27
CA THR A 60 1.09 -0.15 10.09
C THR A 60 2.48 0.37 10.50
N ALA A 61 3.05 -0.11 11.61
CA ALA A 61 4.40 0.25 12.02
C ALA A 61 5.46 -0.18 10.99
N ILE A 62 5.31 -1.38 10.42
CA ILE A 62 6.18 -1.88 9.34
C ILE A 62 6.12 -0.96 8.11
N LEU A 63 4.92 -0.62 7.65
CA LEU A 63 4.75 0.22 6.46
C LEU A 63 5.28 1.64 6.68
N LEU A 64 5.00 2.26 7.83
CA LEU A 64 5.56 3.58 8.16
C LEU A 64 7.09 3.57 8.17
N THR A 65 7.69 2.52 8.73
CA THR A 65 9.14 2.34 8.72
C THR A 65 9.66 2.14 7.29
N SER A 66 8.94 1.36 6.47
CA SER A 66 9.26 1.13 5.05
C SER A 66 9.22 2.42 4.22
N SER A 67 8.26 3.31 4.49
CA SER A 67 8.17 4.65 3.91
C SER A 67 9.39 5.48 4.28
N LEU A 68 9.76 5.51 5.57
CA LEU A 68 10.93 6.24 6.04
C LEU A 68 12.20 5.75 5.35
N THR A 69 12.40 4.44 5.23
CA THR A 69 13.59 3.89 4.55
C THR A 69 13.61 4.28 3.07
N MET A 70 12.44 4.34 2.40
CA MET A 70 12.39 4.80 1.02
C MET A 70 12.78 6.28 0.87
N ALA A 71 12.32 7.15 1.78
CA ALA A 71 12.73 8.56 1.79
C ALA A 71 14.25 8.70 2.04
N LEU A 72 14.80 7.93 2.98
CA LEU A 72 16.23 7.91 3.28
C LEU A 72 17.07 7.41 2.08
N SER A 73 16.54 6.47 1.29
CA SER A 73 17.18 6.04 0.04
C SER A 73 17.35 7.18 -0.96
N ILE A 74 16.34 8.04 -1.11
CA ILE A 74 16.38 9.19 -2.02
C ILE A 74 17.40 10.22 -1.52
N THR A 75 17.41 10.53 -0.22
CA THR A 75 18.42 11.41 0.36
C THR A 75 19.83 10.85 0.20
N ALA A 76 20.02 9.53 0.37
CA ALA A 76 21.32 8.89 0.19
C ALA A 76 21.82 9.01 -1.25
N ILE A 77 20.96 8.84 -2.26
CA ILE A 77 21.39 8.99 -3.67
C ILE A 77 21.71 10.46 -4.02
N GLN A 78 20.98 11.42 -3.46
CA GLN A 78 21.28 12.86 -3.60
C GLN A 78 22.64 13.21 -2.99
N ARG A 79 23.01 12.58 -1.86
CA ARG A 79 24.34 12.71 -1.23
C ARG A 79 25.44 11.89 -1.91
N LYS A 80 25.18 11.31 -3.08
CA LYS A 80 26.10 10.41 -3.83
C LYS A 80 26.49 9.14 -3.06
N GLN A 81 25.75 8.77 -2.03
CA GLN A 81 25.97 7.56 -1.22
C GLN A 81 25.17 6.38 -1.80
N LYS A 82 25.62 5.88 -2.96
CA LYS A 82 24.94 4.81 -3.70
C LYS A 82 24.71 3.53 -2.88
N ALA A 83 25.73 3.07 -2.15
CA ALA A 83 25.63 1.84 -1.36
C ALA A 83 24.56 1.96 -0.26
N LEU A 84 24.47 3.13 0.38
CA LEU A 84 23.47 3.39 1.41
C LEU A 84 22.05 3.48 0.81
N SER A 85 21.91 4.07 -0.38
CA SER A 85 20.62 4.09 -1.09
C SER A 85 20.14 2.67 -1.42
N ILE A 86 21.01 1.80 -1.93
CA ILE A 86 20.68 0.40 -2.23
C ILE A 86 20.28 -0.37 -0.96
N PHE A 87 21.00 -0.16 0.14
CA PHE A 87 20.67 -0.76 1.43
C PHE A 87 19.26 -0.39 1.90
N PHE A 88 18.91 0.90 1.82
CA PHE A 88 17.59 1.37 2.22
C PHE A 88 16.47 0.85 1.30
N GLN A 89 16.69 0.76 -0.01
CA GLN A 89 15.72 0.16 -0.95
C GLN A 89 15.49 -1.32 -0.65
N MET A 90 16.55 -2.06 -0.35
CA MET A 90 16.44 -3.47 0.05
C MET A 90 15.65 -3.60 1.36
N LEU A 91 15.92 -2.74 2.34
CA LEU A 91 15.20 -2.72 3.61
C LEU A 91 13.70 -2.43 3.40
N THR A 92 13.34 -1.46 2.55
CA THR A 92 11.94 -1.19 2.16
C THR A 92 11.26 -2.44 1.58
N ILE A 93 11.92 -3.16 0.67
CA ILE A 93 11.35 -4.40 0.08
C ILE A 93 11.15 -5.49 1.14
N VAL A 94 12.12 -5.68 2.05
CA VAL A 94 12.02 -6.69 3.12
C VAL A 94 10.89 -6.38 4.08
N LEU A 95 10.73 -5.11 4.48
CA LEU A 95 9.62 -4.67 5.33
C LEU A 95 8.27 -4.89 4.62
N ALA A 96 8.17 -4.53 3.34
CA ALA A 96 6.98 -4.78 2.54
C ALA A 96 6.62 -6.27 2.39
N LEU A 97 7.62 -7.13 2.22
CA LEU A 97 7.43 -8.59 2.24
C LEU A 97 6.85 -9.05 3.57
N GLY A 98 7.37 -8.54 4.69
CA GLY A 98 6.84 -8.83 6.03
C GLY A 98 5.37 -8.46 6.17
N PHE A 99 4.97 -7.29 5.66
CA PHE A 99 3.58 -6.86 5.60
C PHE A 99 2.72 -7.84 4.78
N MET A 100 3.15 -8.21 3.57
CA MET A 100 2.40 -9.11 2.69
C MET A 100 2.25 -10.52 3.28
N VAL A 101 3.31 -11.04 3.91
CA VAL A 101 3.26 -12.35 4.58
C VAL A 101 2.26 -12.34 5.74
N ASN A 102 2.29 -11.30 6.57
CA ASN A 102 1.35 -11.19 7.67
C ASN A 102 -0.11 -11.10 7.18
N LYS A 103 -0.34 -10.33 6.11
CA LYS A 103 -1.67 -10.25 5.48
C LYS A 103 -2.13 -11.56 4.87
N TYR A 104 -1.23 -12.30 4.23
CA TYR A 104 -1.53 -13.62 3.69
C TYR A 104 -2.00 -14.58 4.78
N PHE A 105 -1.36 -14.58 5.96
CA PHE A 105 -1.81 -15.40 7.09
C PHE A 105 -3.17 -14.96 7.63
N GLU A 106 -3.43 -13.65 7.76
CA GLU A 106 -4.71 -13.12 8.22
C GLU A 106 -5.86 -13.53 7.27
N TRP A 107 -5.63 -13.44 5.96
CA TRP A 107 -6.59 -13.87 4.97
C TRP A 107 -6.81 -15.38 5.01
N THR A 108 -5.73 -16.17 4.98
CA THR A 108 -5.81 -17.63 5.01
C THR A 108 -6.56 -18.12 6.25
N ALA A 109 -6.31 -17.51 7.42
CA ALA A 109 -7.09 -17.80 8.62
C ALA A 109 -8.60 -17.53 8.42
N LYS A 110 -9.00 -16.41 7.83
CA LYS A 110 -10.41 -16.10 7.54
C LYS A 110 -11.03 -17.05 6.50
N PHE A 111 -10.26 -17.48 5.49
CA PHE A 111 -10.68 -18.50 4.53
C PHE A 111 -10.94 -19.85 5.21
N HIS A 112 -10.10 -20.26 6.17
CA HIS A 112 -10.33 -21.47 6.96
C HIS A 112 -11.57 -21.40 7.85
N HIS A 113 -11.96 -20.20 8.30
CA HIS A 113 -13.22 -19.98 9.03
C HIS A 113 -14.44 -19.85 8.09
N GLY A 114 -14.26 -20.05 6.78
CA GLY A 114 -15.35 -19.99 5.80
C GLY A 114 -15.83 -18.57 5.51
N ILE A 115 -15.09 -17.52 5.89
CA ILE A 115 -15.47 -16.13 5.64
C ILE A 115 -14.73 -15.67 4.39
N TYR A 116 -15.21 -16.05 3.21
CA TYR A 116 -14.67 -15.59 1.93
C TYR A 116 -15.78 -15.07 1.00
N PRO A 117 -15.47 -14.17 0.04
CA PRO A 117 -16.45 -13.65 -0.90
C PRO A 117 -17.15 -14.80 -1.67
N GLY A 118 -18.46 -14.96 -1.47
CA GLY A 118 -19.26 -16.03 -2.09
C GLY A 118 -19.36 -17.34 -1.30
N SER A 119 -18.86 -17.40 -0.06
CA SER A 119 -19.08 -18.54 0.85
C SER A 119 -20.53 -18.61 1.35
N GLU A 120 -21.05 -19.83 1.53
CA GLU A 120 -22.40 -20.05 2.10
C GLU A 120 -22.52 -19.50 3.53
N THR A 121 -21.45 -19.59 4.30
CA THR A 121 -21.31 -19.07 5.66
C THR A 121 -21.39 -17.54 5.72
N LEU A 122 -20.73 -16.83 4.81
CA LEU A 122 -20.85 -15.36 4.72
C LEU A 122 -22.24 -14.97 4.19
N LEU A 123 -22.76 -15.67 3.18
CA LEU A 123 -24.09 -15.39 2.61
C LEU A 123 -25.24 -15.67 3.59
N ALA A 124 -25.02 -16.50 4.62
CA ALA A 124 -25.96 -16.73 5.71
C ALA A 124 -25.94 -15.62 6.79
N GLN A 125 -24.95 -14.71 6.78
CA GLN A 125 -24.86 -13.60 7.73
C GLN A 125 -25.75 -12.41 7.34
N PRO A 126 -26.03 -11.48 8.28
CA PRO A 126 -26.77 -10.27 7.98
C PRO A 126 -26.14 -9.47 6.83
N ALA A 127 -26.97 -8.83 6.00
CA ALA A 127 -26.51 -8.07 4.83
C ALA A 127 -25.40 -7.04 5.14
N GLY A 128 -25.37 -6.50 6.36
CA GLY A 128 -24.31 -5.58 6.80
C GLY A 128 -22.93 -6.24 6.93
N GLU A 129 -22.84 -7.47 7.43
CA GLU A 129 -21.58 -8.21 7.58
C GLU A 129 -21.04 -8.67 6.22
N ILE A 130 -21.93 -9.13 5.32
CA ILE A 130 -21.60 -9.46 3.92
C ILE A 130 -20.95 -8.26 3.22
N VAL A 131 -21.56 -7.08 3.35
CA VAL A 131 -21.04 -5.84 2.74
C VAL A 131 -19.73 -5.42 3.40
N PHE A 132 -19.60 -5.52 4.72
CA PHE A 132 -18.35 -5.21 5.42
C PHE A 132 -17.19 -6.07 4.93
N PHE A 133 -17.35 -7.40 4.94
CA PHE A 133 -16.29 -8.31 4.48
C PHE A 133 -16.02 -8.15 2.98
N GLY A 134 -17.06 -7.94 2.16
CA GLY A 134 -16.90 -7.64 0.74
C GLY A 134 -16.04 -6.38 0.50
N LEU A 135 -16.35 -5.29 1.18
CA LEU A 135 -15.57 -4.04 1.12
C LEU A 135 -14.16 -4.24 1.67
N TYR A 136 -14.01 -4.96 2.78
CA TYR A 136 -12.71 -5.31 3.35
C TYR A 136 -11.83 -6.04 2.32
N TYR A 137 -12.32 -7.10 1.69
CA TYR A 137 -11.55 -7.88 0.72
C TYR A 137 -11.20 -7.07 -0.54
N VAL A 138 -12.15 -6.29 -1.06
CA VAL A 138 -11.89 -5.45 -2.24
C VAL A 138 -10.87 -4.37 -1.94
N MET A 139 -11.04 -3.61 -0.86
CA MET A 139 -10.14 -2.50 -0.54
C MET A 139 -8.75 -2.98 -0.12
N THR A 140 -8.67 -3.97 0.77
CA THR A 140 -7.38 -4.51 1.22
C THR A 140 -6.69 -5.33 0.13
N GLY A 141 -7.45 -6.00 -0.74
CA GLY A 141 -6.90 -6.73 -1.88
C GLY A 141 -6.36 -5.81 -2.97
N LEU A 142 -7.10 -4.76 -3.33
CA LEU A 142 -6.60 -3.75 -4.25
C LEU A 142 -5.36 -3.07 -3.67
N HIS A 143 -5.37 -2.72 -2.39
CA HIS A 143 -4.19 -2.18 -1.73
C HIS A 143 -3.00 -3.16 -1.74
N GLY A 144 -3.23 -4.43 -1.43
CA GLY A 144 -2.19 -5.46 -1.50
C GLY A 144 -1.59 -5.61 -2.90
N LEU A 145 -2.41 -5.49 -3.96
CA LEU A 145 -1.93 -5.44 -5.34
C LEU A 145 -1.02 -4.22 -5.57
N HIS A 146 -1.40 -3.04 -5.07
CA HIS A 146 -0.57 -1.83 -5.18
C HIS A 146 0.77 -1.97 -4.45
N VAL A 147 0.77 -2.56 -3.24
CA VAL A 147 2.00 -2.87 -2.50
C VAL A 147 2.89 -3.79 -3.33
N LEU A 148 2.34 -4.85 -3.92
CA LEU A 148 3.09 -5.79 -4.76
C LEU A 148 3.69 -5.11 -6.00
N ILE A 149 2.92 -4.27 -6.70
CA ILE A 149 3.41 -3.48 -7.83
C ILE A 149 4.53 -2.53 -7.37
N GLY A 150 4.34 -1.85 -6.24
CA GLY A 150 5.33 -0.96 -5.66
C GLY A 150 6.64 -1.67 -5.32
N MET A 151 6.57 -2.89 -4.79
CA MET A 151 7.75 -3.69 -4.47
C MET A 151 8.52 -4.04 -5.75
N VAL A 152 7.83 -4.41 -6.81
CA VAL A 152 8.43 -4.67 -8.12
C VAL A 152 9.09 -3.39 -8.66
N LEU A 153 8.42 -2.24 -8.58
CA LEU A 153 8.98 -0.96 -9.00
C LEU A 153 10.26 -0.60 -8.23
N ILE A 154 10.25 -0.74 -6.89
CA ILE A 154 11.43 -0.47 -6.05
C ILE A 154 12.55 -1.47 -6.36
N ALA A 155 12.24 -2.75 -6.60
CA ALA A 155 13.26 -3.74 -7.01
C ALA A 155 13.90 -3.39 -8.36
N VAL A 156 13.11 -2.91 -9.33
CA VAL A 156 13.64 -2.42 -10.61
C VAL A 156 14.49 -1.16 -10.40
N MET A 157 14.05 -0.23 -9.56
CA MET A 157 14.85 0.97 -9.22
C MET A 157 16.16 0.59 -8.53
N MET A 158 16.15 -0.39 -7.62
CA MET A 158 17.33 -0.92 -6.95
C MET A 158 18.34 -1.49 -7.95
N ARG A 159 17.85 -2.21 -8.97
CA ARG A 159 18.69 -2.67 -10.07
C ARG A 159 19.29 -1.49 -10.85
N PHE A 160 18.50 -0.46 -11.16
CA PHE A 160 18.98 0.72 -11.89
C PHE A 160 19.95 1.58 -11.07
N THR A 161 19.77 1.68 -9.76
CA THR A 161 20.74 2.29 -8.85
C THR A 161 22.04 1.47 -8.84
N SER A 162 21.93 0.14 -8.77
CA SER A 162 23.08 -0.78 -8.77
C SER A 162 23.88 -0.75 -10.07
N THR A 163 23.23 -0.65 -11.24
CA THR A 163 23.91 -0.51 -12.54
C THR A 163 24.42 0.90 -12.82
N GLY A 164 24.10 1.89 -11.97
CA GLY A 164 24.56 3.27 -12.12
C GLY A 164 23.77 4.09 -13.15
N ILE A 165 22.60 3.61 -13.59
CA ILE A 165 21.67 4.36 -14.44
C ILE A 165 21.03 5.50 -13.65
N ILE A 166 20.71 5.25 -12.37
CA ILE A 166 20.26 6.27 -11.43
C ILE A 166 21.48 6.85 -10.73
N THR A 167 21.78 8.10 -11.03
CA THR A 167 22.85 8.88 -10.40
C THR A 167 22.25 10.06 -9.62
N SER A 168 23.07 10.82 -8.91
CA SER A 168 22.60 12.01 -8.19
C SER A 168 21.98 13.08 -9.09
N ASP A 169 22.21 13.01 -10.40
CA ASP A 169 21.69 13.95 -11.38
C ASP A 169 20.41 13.43 -12.08
N SER A 170 20.09 12.14 -11.94
CA SER A 170 18.96 11.46 -12.60
C SER A 170 18.06 10.70 -11.60
N TYR A 171 17.92 11.21 -10.38
CA TYR A 171 17.14 10.56 -9.30
C TYR A 171 15.62 10.67 -9.46
N VAL A 172 15.12 11.42 -10.44
CA VAL A 172 13.67 11.63 -10.68
C VAL A 172 12.91 10.31 -10.79
N LYS A 173 13.50 9.28 -11.40
CA LYS A 173 12.89 7.94 -11.50
C LYS A 173 12.69 7.27 -10.13
N LEU A 174 13.70 7.41 -9.25
CA LEU A 174 13.64 6.89 -7.88
C LEU A 174 12.66 7.70 -7.03
N GLU A 175 12.61 9.01 -7.24
CA GLU A 175 11.66 9.91 -6.58
C GLU A 175 10.22 9.56 -6.98
N SER A 176 9.92 9.36 -8.27
CA SER A 176 8.59 8.93 -8.72
C SER A 176 8.17 7.59 -8.11
N ALA A 177 9.07 6.61 -8.05
CA ALA A 177 8.81 5.33 -7.38
C ALA A 177 8.58 5.52 -5.87
N GLY A 178 9.32 6.42 -5.22
CA GLY A 178 9.12 6.78 -3.83
C GLY A 178 7.76 7.44 -3.59
N LEU A 179 7.36 8.39 -4.42
CA LEU A 179 6.03 9.04 -4.33
C LEU A 179 4.89 8.03 -4.47
N TYR A 180 5.01 7.05 -5.37
CA TYR A 180 4.07 5.94 -5.45
C TYR A 180 4.00 5.16 -4.13
N TRP A 181 5.16 4.76 -3.60
CA TRP A 181 5.25 4.00 -2.36
C TRP A 181 4.62 4.75 -1.18
N HIS A 182 4.93 6.04 -1.04
CA HIS A 182 4.35 6.90 -0.01
C HIS A 182 2.82 7.03 -0.13
N LEU A 183 2.28 7.13 -1.35
CA LEU A 183 0.83 7.15 -1.54
C LEU A 183 0.17 5.84 -1.07
N VAL A 184 0.77 4.70 -1.43
CA VAL A 184 0.27 3.38 -1.00
C VAL A 184 0.27 3.30 0.53
N ASP A 185 1.34 3.74 1.19
CA ASP A 185 1.40 3.79 2.65
C ASP A 185 0.33 4.71 3.26
N ILE A 186 0.09 5.90 2.67
CA ILE A 186 -0.96 6.82 3.11
C ILE A 186 -2.35 6.17 3.02
N ILE A 187 -2.65 5.46 1.93
CA ILE A 187 -3.91 4.73 1.78
C ILE A 187 -4.09 3.71 2.91
N TRP A 188 -3.01 3.01 3.29
CA TRP A 188 -3.06 2.07 4.42
C TRP A 188 -3.32 2.75 5.77
N ILE A 189 -2.70 3.92 6.00
CA ILE A 189 -2.92 4.72 7.22
C ILE A 189 -4.40 5.08 7.40
N PHE A 190 -5.16 5.24 6.31
CA PHE A 190 -6.61 5.45 6.38
C PHE A 190 -7.40 4.14 6.50
N LEU A 191 -7.00 3.09 5.77
CA LEU A 191 -7.67 1.78 5.82
C LEU A 191 -7.60 1.15 7.22
N PHE A 192 -6.45 1.21 7.88
CA PHE A 192 -6.25 0.56 9.17
C PHE A 192 -7.23 1.07 10.25
N PRO A 193 -7.36 2.38 10.53
CA PRO A 193 -8.35 2.86 11.49
C PRO A 193 -9.78 2.54 11.09
N LEU A 194 -10.13 2.66 9.81
CA LEU A 194 -11.49 2.42 9.32
C LEU A 194 -11.97 0.99 9.60
N PHE A 195 -11.09 0.00 9.45
CA PHE A 195 -11.45 -1.41 9.62
C PHE A 195 -11.10 -1.99 11.00
N TYR A 196 -10.03 -1.52 11.64
CA TYR A 196 -9.49 -2.14 12.87
C TYR A 196 -9.73 -1.31 14.14
N LEU A 197 -9.82 0.03 14.07
CA LEU A 197 -9.95 0.88 15.27
C LEU A 197 -11.35 1.44 15.47
N ILE A 198 -12.04 1.77 14.37
CA ILE A 198 -13.40 2.31 14.43
C ILE A 198 -14.38 1.15 14.47
N THR A 199 -14.54 0.60 15.68
CA THR A 199 -15.63 -0.32 16.03
C THR A 199 -16.86 0.47 16.35
#